data_AF-A0A970XQS6-F1
#
_entry.id   AF-A0A970XQS6-F1
#
_cell.length_a   1.000
_cell.length_b   1.000
_cell.length_c   1.000
_cell.angle_alpha   90.00
_cell.angle_beta   90.00
_cell.angle_gamma   90.00
#
_symmetry.space_group_name_H-M   'P 1'
#
loop_
_entity.id
_entity.type
_entity.pdbx_description
1 polymer ?
#
loop_
_entity_poly.entity_id
_entity_poly.type
_entity_poly.pdbx_seq_one_letter_code
_entity_poly.pdbx_strand_id
1 'polypeptide(L)' 'MNLSFERNLGTTDRVIRIIAGVILLFAAMFYIPVLGSTWGLLLGFFGLIMLVEGLVGY' A
#
# COMPACT_ATOMS: atom_id res chain seq x y z
N MET A 1 23.98 -14.45 -13.45
CA MET A 1 22.77 -13.60 -13.60
C MET A 1 23.01 -12.34 -12.79
N ASN A 2 23.34 -11.23 -13.46
CA ASN A 2 23.33 -9.92 -12.81
C ASN A 2 21.86 -9.50 -12.73
N LEU A 3 21.20 -9.87 -11.63
CA LEU A 3 19.83 -9.44 -11.36
C LEU A 3 19.93 -7.94 -11.08
N SER A 4 19.70 -7.14 -12.13
CA SER A 4 19.42 -5.72 -11.98
C SER A 4 18.17 -5.60 -11.12
N PHE A 5 18.36 -5.34 -9.83
CA PHE A 5 17.28 -4.99 -8.91
C PHE A 5 16.78 -3.56 -9.14
N GLU A 6 17.39 -2.81 -10.08
CA GLU A 6 16.80 -1.62 -10.67
C GLU A 6 15.74 -2.03 -11.69
N ARG A 7 14.67 -2.70 -11.22
CA ARG A 7 13.39 -2.48 -11.89
C ARG A 7 13.10 -1.02 -11.65
N ASN A 8 13.15 -0.22 -12.71
CA ASN A 8 12.57 1.11 -12.73
C ASN A 8 11.06 0.94 -12.50
N LEU A 9 10.65 0.74 -11.24
CA LEU A 9 9.31 1.04 -10.79
C LEU A 9 9.27 2.56 -10.87
N GLY A 10 8.94 3.02 -12.08
CA GLY A 10 8.95 4.43 -12.42
C GLY A 10 8.10 5.19 -11.43
N THR A 11 8.34 6.50 -11.33
CA THR A 11 7.61 7.41 -10.44
C THR A 11 6.10 7.13 -10.40
N THR A 12 5.52 6.74 -11.53
CA THR A 12 4.12 6.30 -11.65
C THR A 12 3.75 5.11 -10.76
N ASP A 13 4.53 4.03 -10.69
CA ASP A 13 4.24 2.86 -9.84
C ASP A 13 4.29 3.24 -8.36
N ARG A 14 5.32 4.00 -7.96
CA ARG A 14 5.43 4.52 -6.60
C ARG A 14 4.23 5.37 -6.21
N VAL A 15 3.80 6.27 -7.10
CA VAL A 15 2.62 7.11 -6.89
C VAL A 15 1.36 6.26 -6.76
N ILE A 16 1.16 5.26 -7.61
CA ILE A 16 0.01 4.36 -7.53
C ILE A 16 -0.01 3.62 -6.20
N ARG A 17 1.12 3.07 -5.74
CA ARG A 17 1.22 2.39 -4.44
C ARG A 17 0.90 3.32 -3.29
N ILE A 18 1.42 4.56 -3.32
CA ILE A 18 1.12 5.55 -2.29
C ILE A 18 -0.38 5.85 -2.25
N ILE A 19 -0.99 6.13 -3.40
CA ILE A 19 -2.43 6.43 -3.49
C ILE A 19 -3.26 5.23 -3.01
N ALA A 20 -2.97 4.03 -3.48
CA ALA A 20 -3.66 2.82 -3.06
C ALA A 20 -3.51 2.57 -1.55
N GLY A 21 -2.31 2.75 -1.01
CA GLY A 21 -2.03 2.63 0.42
C GLY A 21 -2.86 3.61 1.26
N VAL A 22 -2.94 4.88 0.85
CA VAL A 22 -3.77 5.89 1.52
C VAL A 22 -5.25 5.51 1.50
N ILE A 23 -5.76 5.04 0.35
CA ILE A 23 -7.17 4.61 0.23
C ILE A 23 -7.46 3.43 1.15
N LEU A 24 -6.58 2.44 1.20
CA LEU A 24 -6.75 1.27 2.06
C LEU A 24 -6.72 1.64 3.55
N LEU A 25 -5.82 2.54 3.96
CA LEU A 25 -5.77 3.03 5.34
C LEU A 25 -7.01 3.83 5.71
N PHE A 26 -7.48 4.70 4.80
CA PHE A 26 -8.73 5.42 4.99
C PHE A 26 -9.91 4.45 5.17
N ALA A 27 -10.01 3.43 4.31
CA ALA A 27 -11.03 2.40 4.44
C ALA A 27 -10.92 1.64 5.78
N ALA A 28 -9.70 1.26 6.16
CA ALA A 28 -9.42 0.57 7.42
C ALA A 28 -9.83 1.35 8.66
N MET A 29 -9.71 2.69 8.64
CA MET A 29 -10.04 3.54 9.79
C MET A 29 -11.53 3.90 9.86
N PHE A 30 -12.15 4.21 8.71
CA PHE A 30 -13.48 4.82 8.69
C PHE A 30 -14.62 3.85 8.35
N TYR A 31 -14.32 2.67 7.81
CA TYR A 31 -15.34 1.69 7.40
C TYR A 31 -15.39 0.46 8.32
N ILE A 32 -14.74 0.50 9.49
CA ILE A 32 -14.76 -0.60 10.48
C ILE A 32 -16.19 -1.07 10.82
N PRO A 33 -17.19 -0.20 11.03
CA PRO A 33 -18.55 -0.65 11.35
C PRO A 33 -19.22 -1.44 10.21
N VAL A 34 -18.79 -1.23 8.97
CA VAL A 34 -19.35 -1.88 7.77
C VAL A 34 -18.58 -3.15 7.40
N LEU A 35 -17.25 -3.11 7.54
CA LEU A 35 -16.35 -4.18 7.13
C LEU A 35 -16.10 -5.21 8.23
N GLY A 36 -16.26 -4.84 9.50
CA GLY A 36 -15.84 -5.63 10.65
C GLY A 36 -14.35 -5.48 10.96
N SER A 37 -13.97 -5.81 12.20
CA SER A 37 -12.62 -5.56 12.73
C SER A 37 -11.51 -6.32 11.99
N THR A 38 -11.75 -7.57 11.60
CA THR A 38 -10.78 -8.40 10.86
C THR A 38 -10.42 -7.79 9.50
N TRP A 39 -11.42 -7.35 8.73
CA TRP A 39 -11.20 -6.75 7.42
C TRP A 39 -10.55 -5.37 7.54
N GLY A 40 -10.92 -4.58 8.56
CA GLY A 40 -10.22 -3.33 8.87
C GLY A 40 -8.73 -3.54 9.13
N LEU A 41 -8.37 -4.57 9.91
CA LEU A 41 -6.96 -4.91 10.18
C LEU A 41 -6.19 -5.33 8.92
N LEU A 42 -6.79 -6.16 8.06
CA LEU A 42 -6.15 -6.57 6.81
C LEU A 42 -5.91 -5.37 5.88
N LEU A 43 -6.93 -4.52 5.70
CA LEU A 43 -6.80 -3.30 4.90
C LEU A 43 -5.73 -2.37 5.49
N GLY A 44 -5.69 -2.24 6.82
CA GLY A 44 -4.68 -1.47 7.53
C GLY A 44 -3.26 -1.97 7.24
N PHE A 45 -3.07 -3.29 7.37
CA PHE A 45 -1.80 -3.96 7.11
C PHE A 45 -1.32 -3.79 5.66
N PHE A 46 -2.18 -4.08 4.69
CA PHE A 46 -1.84 -3.93 3.27
C PHE A 46 -1.64 -2.47 2.86
N GLY A 47 -2.43 -1.55 3.40
CA GLY A 47 -2.27 -0.12 3.16
C GLY A 47 -0.93 0.42 3.65
N LEU A 48 -0.48 -0.04 4.83
CA LEU A 48 0.83 0.27 5.38
C LEU A 48 1.96 -0.26 4.51
N ILE A 49 1.89 -1.52 4.07
CA ILE A 49 2.90 -2.11 3.18
C ILE A 49 2.99 -1.33 1.88
N MET A 50 1.85 -1.00 1.25
CA MET A 50 1.86 -0.23 0.00
C MET A 50 2.47 1.15 0.16
N LEU A 51 2.24 1.84 1.28
CA LEU A 51 2.91 3.11 1.56
C LEU A 51 4.41 2.95 1.72
N VAL A 52 4.85 1.97 2.50
CA VAL A 52 6.28 1.70 2.72
C VAL A 52 6.96 1.39 1.39
N GLU A 53 6.37 0.50 0.60
CA GLU A 53 6.88 0.13 -0.73
C GLU A 53 6.95 1.33 -1.69
N GLY A 54 5.90 2.15 -1.73
CA GLY A 54 5.88 3.34 -2.58
C GLY A 54 6.89 4.42 -2.15
N LEU A 55 7.17 4.55 -0.86
CA LEU A 55 8.12 5.52 -0.30
C LEU A 55 9.57 5.05 -0.40
N VAL A 56 9.85 3.79 -0.07
CA VAL A 56 11.20 3.21 -0.15
C VAL A 56 11.61 3.01 -1.60
N GLY A 57 10.64 2.70 -2.46
CA GLY A 57 10.84 2.72 -3.89
C GLY A 57 11.70 1.57 -4.41
N TYR A 58 11.66 0.41 -3.74
CA TYR A 58 12.07 -0.86 -4.32
C TYR A 58 11.34 -1.13 -5.62
#